data_AF-A0A256FEU4-F1
#
_entry.id   AF-A0A256FEU4-F1
#
_cell.length_a   1.000
_cell.length_b   1.000
_cell.length_c   1.000
_cell.angle_alpha   90.00
_cell.angle_beta   90.00
_cell.angle_gamma   90.00
#
_symmetry.space_group_name_H-M   'P 1'
#
loop_
_entity.id
_entity.type
_entity.pdbx_description
1 polymer ?
#
loop_
_entity_poly.entity_id
_entity_poly.type
_entity_poly.pdbx_seq_one_letter_code
_entity_poly.pdbx_strand_id
1 'polypeptide(L)' 'MTDTNSTTDIAPIRFLSVKQVLDRVSISRSMLLKLRNAGDFPRAVPILEKRRGFLEHEVTAWMESRVALRDQEHDDGEI' A
#
# COMPACT_ATOMS: atom_id res chain seq x y z
N MET A 1 7.87 -30.74 25.46
CA MET A 1 7.68 -29.28 25.56
C MET A 1 8.10 -28.74 24.21
N THR A 2 7.15 -28.22 23.43
CA THR A 2 7.25 -28.05 21.98
C THR A 2 8.35 -27.08 21.58
N ASP A 3 9.24 -27.59 20.73
CA ASP A 3 10.33 -26.90 20.07
C ASP A 3 9.95 -25.56 19.45
N THR A 4 10.91 -24.65 19.56
CA THR A 4 11.04 -23.35 18.96
C THR A 4 11.23 -23.44 17.44
N ASN A 5 10.18 -23.29 16.64
CA ASN A 5 10.34 -22.85 15.25
C ASN A 5 9.01 -22.33 14.66
N SER A 6 8.54 -21.16 15.13
CA SER A 6 7.70 -20.33 14.26
C SER A 6 8.60 -19.84 13.14
N THR A 7 8.73 -20.66 12.08
CA THR A 7 9.26 -20.24 10.79
C THR A 7 8.63 -18.91 10.48
N THR A 8 9.44 -17.88 10.59
CA THR A 8 9.06 -16.50 10.37
C THR A 8 8.29 -16.43 9.05
N ASP A 9 6.98 -16.16 9.12
CA ASP A 9 6.17 -15.77 7.97
C ASP A 9 6.64 -14.38 7.55
N ILE A 10 7.86 -14.30 7.01
CA ILE A 10 8.39 -13.08 6.42
C ILE A 10 7.79 -13.09 5.03
N ALA A 11 6.56 -12.57 4.92
CA ALA A 11 6.06 -12.15 3.63
C ALA A 11 7.18 -11.32 2.96
N PRO A 12 7.65 -11.73 1.77
CA PRO A 12 8.87 -11.17 1.21
C PRO A 12 8.71 -9.67 1.04
N ILE A 13 9.62 -8.89 1.64
CA ILE A 13 9.60 -7.43 1.56
C ILE A 13 9.91 -7.03 0.13
N ARG A 14 8.85 -6.77 -0.65
CA ARG A 14 8.93 -6.29 -2.03
C ARG A 14 8.77 -4.78 -2.08
N PHE A 15 9.73 -4.14 -2.74
CA PHE A 15 9.69 -2.71 -3.01
C PHE A 15 9.17 -2.45 -4.43
N LEU A 16 8.20 -1.55 -4.53
CA LEU A 16 7.67 -1.05 -5.78
C LEU A 16 8.30 0.30 -6.11
N SER A 17 8.75 0.46 -7.36
CA SER A 17 9.16 1.77 -7.85
C SER A 17 7.94 2.69 -8.01
N VAL A 18 8.17 4.01 -8.06
CA VAL A 18 7.10 4.99 -8.35
C VAL A 18 6.29 4.57 -9.60
N LYS A 19 6.96 4.14 -10.68
CA LYS A 19 6.28 3.73 -11.91
C LYS A 19 5.35 2.53 -11.69
N GLN A 20 5.80 1.54 -10.92
CA GLN A 20 5.01 0.35 -10.58
C GLN A 20 3.80 0.70 -9.70
N VAL A 21 3.96 1.65 -8.77
CA VAL A 21 2.85 2.13 -7.94
C VAL A 21 1.79 2.86 -8.78
N LEU A 22 2.22 3.74 -9.70
CA LEU A 22 1.30 4.46 -10.58
C LEU A 22 0.49 3.52 -11.46
N ASP A 23 1.13 2.47 -11.97
CA ASP A 23 0.50 1.41 -12.76
C ASP A 23 -0.51 0.61 -11.91
N ARG A 24 -0.07 0.11 -10.74
CA ARG A 24 -0.88 -0.72 -9.84
C ARG A 24 -2.13 0.00 -9.31
N VAL A 25 -2.00 1.29 -8.98
CA VAL A 25 -3.09 2.11 -8.44
C VAL A 25 -3.86 2.84 -9.55
N SER A 26 -3.39 2.78 -10.81
CA SER A 26 -3.97 3.46 -11.96
C SER A 26 -4.18 4.97 -11.75
N ILE A 27 -3.18 5.64 -11.16
CA ILE A 27 -3.21 7.09 -10.91
C ILE A 27 -2.04 7.82 -11.57
N SER A 28 -2.22 9.12 -11.79
CA SER A 28 -1.16 9.98 -12.30
C SER A 28 -0.14 10.33 -11.23
N ARG A 29 1.08 10.69 -11.66
CA ARG A 29 2.15 11.13 -10.75
C ARG A 29 1.74 12.34 -9.90
N SER A 30 0.99 13.27 -10.49
CA SER A 30 0.46 14.44 -9.78
C SER A 30 -0.50 14.04 -8.67
N MET A 31 -1.35 13.04 -8.90
CA MET A 31 -2.27 12.52 -7.89
C MET A 31 -1.52 11.82 -6.76
N LEU A 32 -0.52 10.99 -7.09
CA LEU A 32 0.34 10.35 -6.07
C LEU A 32 0.99 11.38 -5.15
N LEU A 33 1.49 12.49 -5.71
CA LEU A 33 2.07 13.58 -4.92
C LEU A 33 1.02 14.26 -4.02
N LYS A 34 -0.19 14.51 -4.53
CA LYS A 34 -1.31 15.06 -3.75
C LYS A 34 -1.68 14.17 -2.58
N LEU A 35 -1.87 12.87 -2.82
CA LEU A 35 -2.22 11.92 -1.77
C LEU A 35 -1.11 11.80 -0.72
N ARG A 36 0.15 11.81 -1.15
CA ARG A 36 1.30 11.81 -0.24
C ARG A 36 1.38 13.09 0.60
N ASN A 37 1.06 14.25 0.02
CA ASN A 37 1.01 15.52 0.76
C ASN A 37 -0.18 15.57 1.72
N ALA A 38 -1.29 14.92 1.38
CA ALA A 38 -2.46 14.78 2.25
C ALA A 38 -2.25 13.75 3.37
N GLY A 39 -1.20 12.92 3.30
CA GLY A 39 -0.97 11.83 4.25
C GLY A 39 -1.84 10.60 4.01
N ASP A 40 -2.58 10.56 2.90
CA ASP A 40 -3.51 9.47 2.56
C ASP A 40 -2.79 8.29 1.88
N PHE A 41 -1.59 8.51 1.34
CA PHE A 41 -0.81 7.47 0.64
C PHE A 41 0.43 7.04 1.44
N PRO A 42 0.82 5.75 1.40
CA PRO A 42 2.00 5.25 2.10
C PRO A 42 3.30 5.99 1.72
N ARG A 43 4.21 6.08 2.69
CA ARG A 43 5.42 6.87 2.56
C ARG A 43 6.48 6.10 1.77
N ALA A 44 7.10 6.76 0.80
CA ALA A 44 8.20 6.15 0.07
C ALA A 44 9.44 5.96 0.97
N VAL A 45 9.95 4.74 1.02
CA VAL A 45 11.18 4.36 1.71
C VAL A 45 12.38 4.68 0.80
N PRO A 46 13.39 5.42 1.28
CA PRO A 46 14.64 5.61 0.55
C PRO A 46 15.43 4.30 0.56
N ILE A 47 15.65 3.71 -0.62
CA ILE A 47 16.42 2.45 -0.77
C ILE A 47 17.88 2.79 -1.08
N LEU A 48 18.10 3.75 -1.98
CA LEU A 48 19.41 4.33 -2.31
C LEU A 48 19.30 5.86 -2.34
N GLU A 49 20.44 6.54 -2.43
CA GLU A 49 20.56 8.00 -2.50
C GLU A 49 19.59 8.66 -3.50
N LYS A 50 19.37 8.06 -4.67
CA LYS A 50 18.46 8.57 -5.71
C LYS A 50 17.23 7.70 -5.96
N ARG A 51 17.06 6.58 -5.24
CA ARG A 51 15.94 5.65 -5.45
C ARG A 51 15.06 5.56 -4.21
N ARG A 52 13.78 5.83 -4.43
CA ARG A 52 12.72 5.67 -3.44
C ARG A 52 11.79 4.56 -3.92
N GLY A 53 11.43 3.65 -3.03
CA GLY A 53 10.44 2.61 -3.29
C GLY A 53 9.33 2.63 -2.26
N PHE A 54 8.23 2.00 -2.58
CA PHE A 54 7.09 1.82 -1.68
C PHE A 54 7.01 0.35 -1.31
N LEU A 55 6.57 0.05 -0.09
CA LEU A 55 6.35 -1.33 0.30
C LEU A 55 5.10 -1.85 -0.39
N GLU A 56 5.21 -3.01 -1.04
CA GLU A 56 4.09 -3.62 -1.77
C GLU A 56 2.88 -3.89 -0.88
N HIS A 57 3.11 -4.35 0.35
CA HIS A 57 2.04 -4.63 1.30
C HIS A 57 1.32 -3.34 1.73
N GLU A 58 2.02 -2.22 1.93
CA GLU A 58 1.38 -0.95 2.29
C GLU A 58 0.50 -0.43 1.15
N VAL A 59 0.99 -0.52 -0.10
CA VAL A 59 0.20 -0.12 -1.27
C VAL A 59 -1.03 -1.01 -1.43
N THR A 60 -0.90 -2.31 -1.16
CA THR A 60 -2.02 -3.27 -1.23
C THR A 60 -3.04 -2.98 -0.14
N ALA A 61 -2.61 -2.82 1.11
CA ALA A 61 -3.47 -2.47 2.22
C ALA A 61 -4.21 -1.14 1.98
N TRP A 62 -3.56 -0.14 1.38
CA TRP A 62 -4.23 1.10 1.00
C TRP A 62 -5.33 0.87 -0.05
N MET A 63 -5.09 0.04 -1.07
CA MET A 63 -6.12 -0.32 -2.06
C MET A 63 -7.28 -1.07 -1.41
N GLU A 64 -7.00 -2.01 -0.52
CA GLU A 64 -8.01 -2.76 0.24
C GLU A 64 -8.87 -1.82 1.09
N SER A 65 -8.27 -0.85 1.78
CA SER A 65 -9.00 0.19 2.52
C SER A 65 -9.94 0.99 1.61
N ARG A 66 -9.53 1.33 0.38
CA ARG A 66 -10.41 2.03 -0.59
C ARG A 66 -11.58 1.14 -1.05
N VAL A 67 -11.34 -0.16 -1.21
CA VAL A 67 -12.40 -1.12 -1.55
C VAL A 67 -13.36 -1.31 -0.39
N ALA A 68 -12.85 -1.42 0.84
CA ALA A 68 -13.66 -1.53 2.04
C ALA A 68 -14.52 -0.27 2.25
N LEU A 69 -13.96 0.92 2.07
CA LEU A 69 -14.74 2.17 2.13
C LEU A 69 -15.89 2.17 1.12
N ARG A 70 -15.67 1.72 -0.13
CA ARG A 70 -16.74 1.60 -1.12
C ARG A 70 -17.82 0.60 -0.68
N ASP A 71 -17.42 -0.51 -0.08
CA ASP A 71 -18.33 -1.58 0.36
C ASP A 71 -19.19 -1.14 1.55
N GLN A 72 -18.59 -0.43 2.51
CA GLN A 72 -19.28 0.12 3.68
C GLN A 72 -20.33 1.18 3.29
N GLU A 73 -20.07 1.99 2.27
CA GLU A 73 -21.05 2.98 1.78
C GLU A 73 -22.27 2.32 1.07
N HIS A 74 -22.18 1.04 0.71
CA HIS A 74 -23.26 0.33 0.01
C HIS A 74 -24.19 -0.45 0.96
N ASP A 75 -23.83 -0.61 2.23
CA ASP A 75 -24.60 -1.37 3.24
C ASP A 75 -25.55 -0.49 4.08
N ASP A 76 -25.33 0.83 4.11
CA ASP A 76 -26.12 1.78 4.94
C ASP A 76 -27.44 2.26 4.27
N GLY A 77 -27.84 1.63 3.17
CA GLY A 77 -28.90 2.12 2.27
C GLY A 77 -30.18 1.28 2.18
N GLU A 78 -30.33 0.21 2.98
CA GLU A 78 -31.55 -0.62 2.98
C GLU A 78 -32.30 -0.54 4.32
N ILE A 79 -33.20 0.46 4.45
CA ILE A 79 -34.36 0.45 5.36
C ILE A 79 -35.55 1.11 4.65
#